data_AF-A0A1G2N4Z7-F1
#
_entry.id   AF-A0A1G2N4Z7-F1
#
_cell.length_a   1.000
_cell.length_b   1.000
_cell.length_c   1.000
_cell.angle_alpha   90.00
_cell.angle_beta   90.00
_cell.angle_gamma   90.00
#
_symmetry.space_group_name_H-M   'P 1'
#
loop_
_entity.id
_entity.type
_entity.pdbx_description
1 polymer ?
#
loop_
_entity_poly.entity_id
_entity_poly.type
_entity_poly.pdbx_seq_one_letter_code
_entity_poly.pdbx_strand_id
1 'polypeptide(L)' 'MHVKKGDTVKILSGDDKGRTGKIIQAFPRQGKVVIEGMNTVKRHERPRKQGQKGQVVERPMPMYASKVKKI' A
#
# COMPACT_ATOMS: atom_id res chain seq x y z
N MET A 1 -11.80 -12.95 3.33
CA MET A 1 -11.21 -11.75 2.71
C MET A 1 -11.97 -11.48 1.42
N HIS A 2 -12.55 -10.29 1.26
CA HIS A 2 -13.50 -9.96 0.18
C HIS A 2 -12.85 -9.36 -1.08
N VAL A 3 -11.53 -9.24 -1.12
CA VAL A 3 -10.76 -8.59 -2.20
C VAL A 3 -9.58 -9.46 -2.64
N LYS A 4 -9.27 -9.47 -3.93
CA LYS A 4 -8.15 -10.22 -4.50
C LYS A 4 -7.11 -9.29 -5.13
N LYS A 5 -5.91 -9.82 -5.38
CA LYS A 5 -4.88 -9.13 -6.16
C LYS A 5 -5.45 -8.80 -7.55
N GLY A 6 -5.27 -7.55 -7.98
CA GLY A 6 -5.76 -7.07 -9.27
C GLY A 6 -7.14 -6.41 -9.25
N ASP A 7 -7.90 -6.53 -8.15
CA ASP A 7 -9.18 -5.83 -8.00
C ASP A 7 -8.95 -4.31 -7.83
N THR A 8 -9.89 -3.53 -8.38
CA THR A 8 -10.00 -2.10 -8.12
C THR A 8 -10.85 -1.88 -6.87
N VAL A 9 -10.32 -1.11 -5.92
CA VAL A 9 -10.99 -0.83 -4.65
C VAL A 9 -11.04 0.65 -4.36
N LYS A 10 -12.09 1.06 -3.66
CA LYS A 10 -12.23 2.39 -3.07
C LYS A 10 -11.94 2.32 -1.58
N ILE A 11 -11.18 3.29 -1.07
CA ILE A 11 -10.89 3.42 0.36
C ILE A 11 -12.09 4.07 1.04
N LEU A 12 -12.64 3.40 2.06
CA LEU A 12 -13.80 3.86 2.82
C LEU A 12 -13.41 4.80 3.98
N SER A 13 -12.23 4.57 4.58
CA SER A 13 -11.78 5.25 5.79
C SER A 13 -10.25 5.36 5.87
N GLY A 14 -9.76 6.39 6.56
CA GLY A 14 -8.34 6.74 6.68
C GLY A 14 -7.98 8.01 5.90
N ASP A 15 -6.70 8.34 5.86
CA ASP A 15 -6.15 9.54 5.20
C ASP A 15 -6.45 9.57 3.70
N ASP A 16 -6.44 8.41 3.04
CA ASP A 16 -6.73 8.26 1.62
C ASP A 16 -8.23 8.01 1.32
N LYS A 17 -9.14 8.41 2.21
CA LYS A 17 -10.59 8.17 2.05
C LYS A 17 -11.10 8.72 0.70
N GLY A 18 -11.86 7.87 -0.01
CA GLY A 18 -12.48 8.23 -1.28
C GLY A 18 -11.61 7.99 -2.50
N ARG A 19 -10.29 7.78 -2.32
CA ARG A 19 -9.39 7.44 -3.43
C ARG A 19 -9.64 6.00 -3.89
N THR A 20 -9.45 5.79 -5.18
CA THR A 20 -9.57 4.50 -5.85
C THR A 20 -8.19 4.03 -6.29
N GLY A 21 -7.95 2.73 -6.19
CA GLY A 21 -6.66 2.17 -6.57
C GLY A 21 -6.74 0.66 -6.79
N LYS A 22 -5.71 0.13 -7.44
CA LYS A 22 -5.60 -1.30 -7.73
C LYS A 22 -4.81 -2.01 -6.64
N ILE A 23 -5.25 -3.21 -6.26
CA ILE A 23 -4.51 -4.05 -5.31
C ILE A 23 -3.31 -4.69 -6.00
N ILE A 24 -2.10 -4.30 -5.58
CA ILE A 24 -0.82 -4.89 -6.03
C ILE A 24 -0.62 -6.25 -5.36
N GLN A 25 -0.92 -6.33 -4.07
CA GLN A 25 -0.67 -7.53 -3.28
C GLN A 25 -1.71 -7.68 -2.17
N ALA A 26 -2.18 -8.91 -1.97
CA ALA A 26 -3.09 -9.25 -0.89
C ALA A 26 -2.39 -10.22 0.09
N PHE A 27 -2.52 -9.95 1.38
CA PHE A 27 -2.01 -10.78 2.47
C PHE A 27 -3.18 -11.41 3.24
N PRO A 28 -3.74 -12.53 2.74
CA PRO A 28 -4.93 -13.15 3.33
C PRO A 28 -4.72 -13.61 4.77
N ARG A 29 -3.52 -14.11 5.10
CA ARG A 29 -3.17 -14.54 6.47
C ARG A 29 -3.21 -13.39 7.49
N GLN A 30 -2.90 -12.17 7.06
CA GLN A 30 -2.87 -10.99 7.92
C GLN A 30 -4.11 -10.09 7.75
N GLY A 31 -5.01 -10.41 6.81
CA GLY A 31 -6.16 -9.57 6.47
C GLY A 31 -5.80 -8.20 5.90
N LYS A 32 -4.62 -8.06 5.28
CA LYS A 32 -4.11 -6.78 4.75
C LYS A 32 -3.97 -6.79 3.23
N VAL A 33 -4.03 -5.62 2.62
CA VAL A 33 -3.86 -5.39 1.17
C VAL A 33 -2.95 -4.21 0.91
N VAL A 34 -2.13 -4.30 -0.13
CA VAL A 34 -1.31 -3.19 -0.62
C VAL A 34 -1.98 -2.65 -1.87
N ILE A 35 -2.31 -1.36 -1.83
CA ILE A 35 -2.92 -0.63 -2.93
C ILE A 35 -1.85 0.27 -3.55
N GLU A 36 -1.83 0.35 -4.88
CA GLU A 36 -0.89 1.20 -5.61
C GLU A 36 -1.11 2.68 -5.29
N GLY A 37 -0.03 3.38 -4.94
CA GLY A 37 -0.02 4.83 -4.70
C GLY A 37 -0.78 5.31 -3.46
N MET A 38 -1.30 4.40 -2.64
CA MET A 38 -2.05 4.72 -1.42
C MET A 38 -1.29 4.25 -0.18
N ASN A 39 -1.54 4.89 0.96
CA ASN A 39 -0.90 4.56 2.23
C ASN A 39 0.64 4.54 2.12
N THR A 40 1.19 5.53 1.42
CA THR A 40 2.61 5.61 1.10
C THR A 40 3.40 6.15 2.28
N VAL A 41 4.52 5.50 2.61
CA VAL A 41 5.44 5.97 3.64
C VAL A 41 6.81 6.28 3.05
N LYS A 42 7.41 7.36 3.55
CA LYS A 42 8.79 7.75 3.22
C LYS A 42 9.76 6.94 4.07
N ARG A 43 10.45 5.99 3.45
CA ARG A 43 11.49 5.20 4.12
C ARG A 43 12.86 5.75 3.75
N HIS A 44 13.61 6.17 4.77
CA HIS A 44 15.00 6.56 4.62
C HIS A 44 15.86 5.30 4.57
N GLU A 45 16.42 4.98 3.42
CA GLU A 45 17.31 3.83 3.25
C GLU A 45 18.77 4.28 3.36
N ARG A 46 19.47 3.70 4.32
CA ARG A 46 20.92 3.91 4.48
C ARG A 46 21.65 3.33 3.26
N PRO A 47 22.66 4.04 2.74
CA PRO A 47 23.42 3.55 1.58
C PRO A 47 24.15 2.25 1.93
N ARG A 48 24.04 1.26 1.04
CA ARG A 48 24.66 -0.07 1.22
C ARG A 48 26.08 -0.18 0.64
N LYS A 49 26.47 0.76 -0.21
CA LYS A 49 27.80 0.81 -0.83
C LYS A 49 28.46 2.17 -0.55
N GLN A 50 29.76 2.14 -0.31
CA GLN A 50 30.58 3.35 -0.15
C GLN A 50 30.47 4.18 -1.44
N GLY A 51 29.97 5.41 -1.33
CA GLY A 51 29.76 6.33 -2.47
C GLY A 51 28.31 6.48 -2.96
N GLN A 52 27.34 5.71 -2.46
CA GLN A 52 25.92 5.96 -2.76
C GLN A 52 25.32 6.97 -1.78
N LYS A 53 24.53 7.93 -2.29
CA LYS A 53 23.71 8.80 -1.45
C LYS A 53 22.57 7.98 -0.82
N GLY A 54 22.24 8.27 0.44
CA GLY A 54 21.03 7.73 1.05
C GLY A 54 19.80 8.11 0.21
N GLN A 55 18.89 7.17 0.00
CA GLN A 55 17.69 7.40 -0.82
C GLN A 55 16.46 7.44 0.07
N VAL A 56 15.60 8.42 -0.18
CA VAL A 56 14.25 8.45 0.38
C VAL A 56 13.37 7.69 -0.60
N VAL A 57 12.98 6.48 -0.22
CA VAL A 57 12.13 5.62 -1.05
C VAL A 57 10.70 5.72 -0.54
N GLU A 58 9.79 6.06 -1.43
CA GLU A 58 8.35 5.97 -1.16
C GLU A 58 7.88 4.54 -1.40
N ARG A 59 7.29 3.92 -0.39
CA ARG A 59 6.72 2.57 -0.51
C ARG A 59 5.28 2.54 -0.04
N PRO A 60 4.37 1.90 -0.79
CA PRO A 60 3.00 1.68 -0.34
C PRO A 60 3.00 0.67 0.81
N MET A 61 2.33 1.02 1.90
CA MET A 61 2.16 0.14 3.06
C MET A 61 0.84 -0.63 3.01
N PRO A 62 0.82 -1.85 3.58
CA PRO A 62 -0.40 -2.64 3.66
C PRO A 62 -1.46 -1.97 4.55
N MET A 63 -2.68 -1.90 4.05
CA MET A 63 -3.89 -1.44 4.74
C MET A 63 -4.81 -2.63 5.06
N TYR A 64 -5.66 -2.52 6.08
CA TYR A 64 -6.63 -3.56 6.40
C TYR A 64 -7.70 -3.71 5.31
N ALA A 65 -8.03 -4.96 4.97
CA ALA A 65 -9.06 -5.27 3.97
C ALA A 65 -10.44 -4.70 4.36
N SER A 66 -10.74 -4.54 5.65
CA SER A 66 -12.02 -3.96 6.12
C SER A 66 -12.21 -2.49 5.75
N LYS A 67 -11.13 -1.76 5.46
CA LYS A 67 -11.19 -0.33 5.09
C LYS A 67 -11.42 -0.10 3.60
N VAL A 68 -11.51 -1.16 2.81
CA VAL A 68 -11.60 -1.09 1.35
C VAL A 68 -12.87 -1.76 0.85
N LYS A 69 -13.49 -1.15 -0.16
CA LYS A 69 -14.66 -1.68 -0.84
C LYS A 69 -14.31 -1.96 -2.30
N LYS A 70 -14.62 -3.17 -2.77
CA LYS A 70 -14.52 -3.50 -4.20
C LYS A 70 -15.51 -2.66 -4.99
N ILE A 71 -15.05 -2.12 -6.11
CA ILE A 71 -15.86 -1.43 -7.10
C ILE A 71 -16.17 -2.41 -8.23
#